data_AF-F8DDN5-F1
#
_entry.id   AF-F8DDN5-F1
#
_cell.length_a   1.000
_cell.length_b   1.000
_cell.length_c   1.000
_cell.angle_alpha   90.00
_cell.angle_beta   90.00
_cell.angle_gamma   90.00
#
_symmetry.space_group_name_H-M   'P 1'
#
loop_
_entity.id
_entity.type
_entity.pdbx_description
1 polymer ?
#
loop_
_entity_poly.entity_id
_entity_poly.type
_entity_poly.pdbx_seq_one_letter_code
_entity_poly.pdbx_strand_id
1 'polypeptide(L)' 'MTRRSASNAASTDASRSRLENDRTLNRITFRATDDQLAALESLVEDDVYHSRSEALRAGIQQLLEHHESIERDRDRT' A
#
# COMPACT_ATOMS: atom_id res chain seq x y z
N MET A 1 -1.49 -57.23 5.96
CA MET A 1 -1.76 -56.62 7.29
C MET A 1 -1.18 -55.21 7.32
N THR A 2 -1.91 -54.30 7.96
CA THR A 2 -1.84 -52.84 7.97
C THR A 2 -0.87 -52.24 8.99
N ARG A 3 -0.40 -51.00 8.71
CA ARG A 3 -0.24 -49.80 9.58
C ARG A 3 0.70 -48.81 8.85
N ARG A 4 0.30 -47.67 8.26
CA ARG A 4 -0.28 -46.39 8.77
C ARG A 4 0.64 -45.75 9.84
N SER A 5 1.38 -44.67 9.53
CA SER A 5 1.13 -43.24 9.90
C SER A 5 2.51 -42.54 9.91
N ALA A 6 2.75 -41.23 9.80
CA ALA A 6 1.91 -40.04 9.73
C ALA A 6 2.74 -38.86 9.13
N SER A 7 2.02 -38.03 8.38
CA SER A 7 2.16 -36.60 8.11
C SER A 7 3.21 -35.80 8.90
N ASN A 8 4.15 -35.16 8.17
CA ASN A 8 4.86 -33.97 8.64
C ASN A 8 4.46 -32.75 7.81
N ALA A 9 3.19 -32.34 7.94
CA ALA A 9 2.65 -31.13 7.33
C ALA A 9 2.11 -30.22 8.45
N ALA A 10 3.02 -29.69 9.26
CA ALA A 10 2.70 -28.75 10.32
C ALA A 10 3.72 -27.63 10.30
N SER A 11 3.49 -26.58 9.49
CA SER A 11 4.10 -25.23 9.64
C SER A 11 3.51 -24.13 8.73
N THR A 12 2.36 -24.33 8.07
CA THR A 12 1.76 -23.29 7.21
C THR A 12 0.54 -22.58 7.82
N ASP A 13 0.12 -22.95 9.03
CA ASP A 13 -1.16 -22.50 9.60
C ASP A 13 -1.05 -21.39 10.66
N ALA A 14 0.16 -20.93 10.98
CA ALA A 14 0.35 -19.81 11.91
C ALA A 14 0.52 -18.44 11.20
N SER A 15 0.88 -18.44 9.91
CA SER A 15 1.12 -17.20 9.16
C SER A 15 -0.11 -16.66 8.43
N ARG A 16 -1.20 -17.43 8.35
CA ARG A 16 -2.43 -17.00 7.65
C ARG A 16 -3.39 -16.21 8.54
N SER A 17 -3.34 -16.41 9.86
CA SER A 17 -4.35 -15.90 10.79
C SER A 17 -4.24 -14.39 11.10
N ARG A 18 -3.15 -13.70 10.71
CA ARG A 18 -3.03 -12.23 10.88
C ARG A 18 -3.55 -11.40 9.70
N LEU A 19 -3.93 -12.02 8.58
CA LEU A 19 -4.28 -11.29 7.35
C LEU A 19 -5.79 -11.05 7.17
N GLU A 20 -6.64 -11.54 8.07
CA GLU A 20 -8.09 -11.58 7.85
C GLU A 20 -8.86 -10.34 8.34
N ASN A 21 -8.21 -9.37 9.00
CA ASN A 21 -8.90 -8.17 9.52
C ASN A 21 -8.32 -6.82 9.07
N ASP A 22 -7.21 -6.80 8.31
CA ASP A 22 -6.69 -5.57 7.71
C ASP A 22 -6.98 -5.61 6.21
N ARG A 23 -7.64 -4.57 5.69
CA ARG A 23 -7.76 -4.36 4.24
C ARG A 23 -6.36 -4.45 3.66
N THR A 24 -6.05 -5.53 2.95
CA THR A 24 -4.70 -5.76 2.44
C THR A 24 -4.36 -4.64 1.47
N LEU A 25 -3.32 -3.86 1.80
CA LEU A 25 -2.83 -2.80 0.94
C LEU A 25 -2.41 -3.43 -0.39
N ASN A 26 -3.06 -3.03 -1.48
CA ASN A 26 -2.71 -3.53 -2.80
C ASN A 26 -1.34 -2.98 -3.21
N ARG A 27 -0.45 -3.88 -3.65
CA ARG A 27 0.90 -3.52 -4.11
C ARG A 27 0.89 -3.40 -5.63
N ILE A 28 1.21 -2.22 -6.12
CA ILE A 28 1.33 -1.93 -7.54
C ILE A 28 2.76 -1.54 -7.89
N THR A 29 3.15 -1.81 -9.14
CA THR A 29 4.42 -1.37 -9.72
C THR A 29 4.10 -0.49 -10.92
N PHE A 30 4.72 0.69 -11.00
CA PHE A 30 4.57 1.61 -12.12
C PHE A 30 5.94 2.13 -12.54
N ARG A 31 6.01 2.77 -13.71
CA ARG A 31 7.21 3.43 -14.20
C ARG A 31 7.13 4.92 -13.89
N ALA A 32 8.21 5.48 -13.38
CA ALA A 32 8.40 6.91 -13.15
C ALA A 32 9.66 7.35 -13.90
N THR A 33 9.81 8.66 -14.13
CA THR A 33 11.10 9.21 -14.56
C THR A 33 12.09 9.20 -13.40
N ASP A 34 13.38 9.26 -13.71
CA ASP A 34 14.43 9.32 -12.67
C ASP A 34 14.24 10.56 -11.77
N ASP A 35 13.86 11.71 -12.34
CA ASP A 35 13.56 12.93 -11.58
C ASP A 35 12.38 12.74 -10.59
N GLN A 36 11.32 12.03 -11.02
CA GLN A 36 10.18 11.75 -10.16
C GLN A 36 10.54 10.78 -9.02
N LEU A 37 11.40 9.80 -9.31
CA LEU A 37 11.89 8.87 -8.31
C LEU A 37 12.79 9.59 -7.30
N ALA A 38 13.70 10.43 -7.77
CA ALA A 38 14.59 11.24 -6.93
C ALA A 38 13.79 12.18 -6.01
N ALA A 39 12.73 12.81 -6.52
CA ALA A 39 11.85 13.65 -5.70
C ALA A 39 11.12 12.86 -4.60
N LEU A 40 10.69 11.62 -4.87
CA LEU A 40 10.09 10.76 -3.84
C LEU A 40 11.12 10.29 -2.82
N GLU A 41 12.36 10.09 -3.24
CA GLU A 41 13.46 9.67 -2.37
C GLU A 41 13.92 10.80 -1.45
N SER A 42 14.02 12.04 -1.96
CA SER A 42 14.38 13.20 -1.13
C SER A 42 13.38 13.43 0.00
N LEU A 43 12.07 13.22 -0.26
CA LEU A 43 11.04 13.34 0.78
C LEU A 43 11.18 12.29 1.90
N VAL A 44 11.78 11.13 1.61
CA VAL A 44 12.06 10.10 2.62
C VAL A 44 13.38 10.41 3.33
N GLU A 45 14.38 10.88 2.61
CA GLU A 45 15.69 11.29 3.16
C GLU A 45 15.57 12.49 4.11
N ASP A 46 14.68 13.43 3.79
CA ASP A 46 14.35 14.60 4.62
C ASP A 46 13.41 14.26 5.79
N ASP A 47 13.09 12.97 6.02
CA ASP A 47 12.19 12.46 7.07
C ASP A 47 10.77 13.06 7.02
N VAL A 48 10.33 13.54 5.85
CA VAL A 48 8.96 14.06 5.63
C VAL A 48 7.95 12.90 5.59
N TYR A 49 8.35 11.76 5.03
CA TYR A 49 7.56 10.52 5.02
C TYR A 49 8.44 9.31 5.34
N HIS A 50 7.90 8.31 6.02
CA HIS A 50 8.66 7.10 6.38
C HIS A 50 8.97 6.20 5.19
N SER A 51 8.24 6.33 4.08
CA SER A 51 8.48 5.52 2.88
C SER A 51 7.99 6.18 1.60
N ARG A 52 8.57 5.78 0.46
CA ARG A 52 8.13 6.21 -0.88
C ARG A 52 6.65 5.91 -1.14
N SER A 53 6.16 4.76 -0.66
CA SER A 53 4.75 4.38 -0.80
C SER A 53 3.82 5.27 0.04
N GLU A 54 4.28 5.75 1.18
CA GLU A 54 3.53 6.70 1.99
C GLU A 54 3.44 8.07 1.32
N ALA A 55 4.58 8.61 0.85
CA ALA A 55 4.63 9.86 0.11
C ALA A 55 3.69 9.83 -1.12
N LEU A 56 3.71 8.73 -1.88
CA LEU A 56 2.83 8.56 -3.04
C LEU A 56 1.34 8.53 -2.64
N ARG A 57 0.98 7.80 -1.57
CA ARG A 57 -0.40 7.76 -1.07
C ARG A 57 -0.87 9.14 -0.62
N ALA A 58 -0.02 9.88 0.09
CA ALA A 58 -0.33 11.24 0.53
C ALA A 58 -0.57 12.17 -0.68
N GLY A 59 0.29 12.11 -1.70
CA GLY A 59 0.10 12.89 -2.93
C GLY A 59 -1.20 12.55 -3.68
N ILE A 60 -1.54 11.26 -3.79
CA ILE A 60 -2.80 10.82 -4.39
C ILE A 60 -4.00 11.33 -3.57
N GLN A 61 -3.93 11.22 -2.24
CA GLN A 61 -4.99 11.70 -1.35
C GLN A 61 -5.24 13.20 -1.52
N GLN A 62 -4.17 14.01 -1.54
CA GLN A 62 -4.26 15.46 -1.77
C GLN A 62 -4.90 15.80 -3.13
N LEU A 63 -4.54 15.05 -4.19
CA LEU A 63 -5.12 15.25 -5.52
C LEU A 63 -6.62 14.94 -5.54
N LEU A 64 -7.05 13.88 -4.86
CA LEU A 64 -8.46 13.49 -4.77
C LEU A 64 -9.27 14.51 -3.97
N GLU A 65 -8.74 14.97 -2.83
CA GLU A 65 -9.37 16.00 -2.00
C GLU A 65 -9.53 17.33 -2.77
N HIS A 66 -8.49 17.72 -3.51
CA HIS A 66 -8.54 18.91 -4.36
C HIS A 66 -9.61 18.78 -5.45
N HIS A 67 -9.70 17.63 -6.12
CA HIS A 67 -10.73 17.39 -7.12
C HIS A 67 -12.15 17.46 -6.52
N GLU A 68 -12.38 16.82 -5.37
CA GLU A 68 -13.67 16.88 -4.69
C GLU A 68 -14.07 18.32 -4.33
N SER A 69 -13.11 19.14 -3.90
CA SER A 69 -13.39 20.54 -3.56
C SER A 69 -13.87 21.36 -4.77
N ILE A 70 -13.24 21.15 -5.94
CA ILE A 70 -13.63 21.83 -7.19
C ILE A 70 -15.04 21.44 -7.61
N GLU A 71 -15.39 20.15 -7.52
CA GLU A 71 -16.72 19.68 -7.92
C GLU A 71 -17.82 20.22 -6.99
N ARG A 72 -17.57 20.28 -5.68
CA ARG A 72 -18.52 20.87 -4.72
C ARG A 72 -18.75 22.36 -4.95
N ASP A 73 -17.73 23.10 -5.37
CA ASP A 73 -17.85 24.52 -5.68
C ASP A 73 -18.68 24.75 -6.95
N ARG A 74 -18.60 23.86 -7.95
CA ARG A 74 -19.41 23.91 -9.18
C ARG A 74 -20.88 23.64 -8.92
N ASP A 75 -21.21 22.71 -8.03
CA ASP A 75 -22.61 22.38 -7.68
C ASP A 75 -23.30 23.48 -6.85
N ARG A 76 -22.54 24.45 -6.34
CA ARG A 76 -23.05 25.52 -5.46
C ARG A 76 -23.40 26.81 -6.21
N THR A 77 -22.94 26.97 -7.45
CA THR A 77 -23.18 28.12 -8.33
C THR A 77 -24.29 27.85 -9.33
#